data_AF-A0A6H9YPJ5-F1
#
_entry.id   AF-A0A6H9YPJ5-F1
#
_cell.length_a   1.000
_cell.length_b   1.000
_cell.length_c   1.000
_cell.angle_alpha   90.00
_cell.angle_beta   90.00
_cell.angle_gamma   90.00
#
_symmetry.space_group_name_H-M   'P 1'
#
loop_
_entity.id
_entity.type
_entity.pdbx_description
1 polymer ?
#
loop_
_entity_poly.entity_id
_entity_poly.type
_entity_poly.pdbx_seq_one_letter_code
_entity_poly.pdbx_strand_id
1 'polypeptide(L)'
;MTLQELIGQLTEADLAETDDDLTVFASEPWTADSDATATPNPDDIARPDPQGRTYLLEISLIHDVLETWSAHHAGARPSPQQACEAVIYYAEHDAYLIPDDNPA
;
A
#
# COMPACT_ATOMS: atom_id res chain seq x y z
N MET A 1 8.03 -11.01 -0.65
CA MET A 1 7.59 -11.05 0.78
C MET A 1 6.09 -10.85 0.78
N THR A 2 5.35 -11.29 1.80
CA THR A 2 3.89 -11.12 1.71
C THR A 2 3.48 -9.68 1.99
N LEU A 3 2.31 -9.29 1.49
CA LEU A 3 1.74 -7.97 1.73
C LEU A 3 1.60 -7.70 3.23
N GLN A 4 1.12 -8.67 4.01
CA GLN A 4 1.01 -8.50 5.46
C GLN A 4 2.37 -8.32 6.13
N GLU A 5 3.40 -9.06 5.70
CA GLU A 5 4.75 -8.88 6.23
C GLU A 5 5.29 -7.47 5.93
N LEU A 6 5.09 -6.98 4.71
CA LEU A 6 5.52 -5.65 4.30
C LEU A 6 4.80 -4.58 5.12
N ILE A 7 3.46 -4.60 5.16
CA ILE A 7 2.68 -3.63 5.91
C ILE A 7 2.96 -3.74 7.43
N GLY A 8 3.19 -4.95 7.93
CA GLY A 8 3.63 -5.18 9.31
C GLY A 8 4.93 -4.47 9.62
N GLN A 9 5.93 -4.59 8.74
CA GLN A 9 7.19 -3.87 8.87
C GLN A 9 6.98 -2.35 8.88
N LEU A 10 6.11 -1.80 8.02
CA LEU A 10 5.77 -0.37 8.00
C LEU A 10 5.05 0.09 9.28
N THR A 11 4.29 -0.80 9.91
CA THR A 11 3.56 -0.50 11.16
C THR A 11 4.48 -0.52 12.38
N GLU A 12 5.49 -1.40 12.36
CA GLU A 12 6.47 -1.55 13.43
C GLU A 12 7.64 -0.57 13.31
N ALA A 13 8.06 -0.27 12.08
CA ALA A 13 9.07 0.74 11.80
C ALA A 13 8.59 2.11 12.27
N ASP A 14 9.52 2.93 12.74
CA ASP A 14 9.20 4.33 12.95
C ASP A 14 8.96 4.95 11.57
N LEU A 15 7.86 5.70 11.44
CA LEU A 15 7.48 6.34 10.18
C LEU A 15 8.62 7.23 9.65
N ALA A 16 9.46 7.78 10.53
CA ALA A 16 10.62 8.60 10.15
C ALA A 16 11.82 7.79 9.59
N GLU A 17 11.86 6.47 9.78
CA GLU A 17 12.90 5.59 9.23
C GLU A 17 12.50 4.96 7.90
N THR A 18 11.24 5.12 7.49
CA THR A 18 10.70 4.54 6.26
C THR A 18 10.74 5.57 5.15
N ASP A 19 11.30 5.22 3.98
CA ASP A 19 11.26 6.10 2.81
C ASP A 19 9.82 6.22 2.28
N ASP A 20 9.15 7.33 2.57
CA ASP A 20 7.79 7.64 2.10
C ASP A 20 7.67 7.74 0.56
N ASP A 21 8.80 7.89 -0.15
CA ASP A 21 8.89 7.94 -1.63
C ASP A 21 8.76 6.55 -2.28
N LEU A 22 8.80 5.48 -1.47
CA LEU A 22 8.58 4.14 -1.99
C LEU A 22 7.10 3.89 -2.27
N THR A 23 6.88 3.09 -3.29
CA THR A 23 5.56 2.63 -3.73
C THR A 23 5.45 1.12 -3.53
N VAL A 24 4.33 0.69 -2.95
CA VAL A 24 4.03 -0.73 -2.76
C VAL A 24 3.31 -1.27 -3.98
N PHE A 25 3.86 -2.35 -4.54
CA PHE A 25 3.25 -3.15 -5.60
C PHE A 25 2.87 -4.51 -5.05
N ALA A 26 1.68 -4.99 -5.39
CA ALA A 26 1.18 -6.28 -4.94
C ALA A 26 0.57 -7.09 -6.10
N SER A 27 0.64 -8.41 -6.01
CA SER A 27 -0.02 -9.31 -6.96
C SER A 27 -1.52 -9.38 -6.69
N GLU A 28 -2.34 -9.18 -7.72
CA GLU A 28 -3.79 -9.38 -7.63
C GLU A 28 -4.17 -10.87 -7.67
N PRO A 29 -5.20 -11.30 -6.91
CA PRO A 29 -6.02 -10.49 -6.00
C PRO A 29 -5.22 -10.05 -4.77
N TRP A 30 -5.40 -8.80 -4.32
CA TRP A 30 -4.68 -8.26 -3.15
C TRP A 30 -5.17 -8.94 -1.87
N THR A 31 -4.31 -9.74 -1.27
CA THR A 31 -4.57 -10.47 -0.03
C THR A 31 -3.37 -10.37 0.88
N ALA A 32 -3.55 -10.69 2.16
CA ALA A 32 -2.46 -10.72 3.15
C ALA A 32 -1.28 -11.62 2.74
N ASP A 33 -1.53 -12.66 1.94
CA ASP A 33 -0.52 -13.61 1.45
C ASP A 33 0.05 -13.23 0.07
N SER A 34 -0.51 -12.21 -0.59
CA SER A 34 -0.08 -11.80 -1.93
C SER A 34 1.37 -11.31 -1.90
N ASP A 35 2.14 -11.65 -2.95
CA ASP A 35 3.50 -11.14 -3.06
C ASP A 35 3.46 -9.62 -3.25
N ALA A 36 4.18 -8.94 -2.36
CA ALA A 36 4.33 -7.50 -2.35
C ALA A 36 5.79 -7.09 -2.31
N THR A 37 6.06 -5.91 -2.87
CA THR A 37 7.36 -5.24 -2.77
C THR A 37 7.16 -3.75 -2.65
N ALA A 38 8.04 -3.10 -1.88
CA ALA A 38 8.22 -1.65 -1.95
C ALA A 38 9.36 -1.36 -2.94
N THR A 39 9.15 -0.47 -3.89
CA THR A 39 10.17 0.03 -4.83
C THR A 39 10.03 1.54 -4.94
N PRO A 40 11.12 2.30 -5.13
CA PRO A 40 11.02 3.73 -5.42
C PRO A 40 10.08 3.97 -6.61
N ASN A 41 9.30 5.05 -6.51
CA ASN A 41 8.25 5.38 -7.45
C ASN A 41 8.77 5.29 -8.90
N PRO A 42 8.29 4.33 -9.72
CA PRO A 42 8.67 4.29 -11.12
C PRO A 42 8.04 5.50 -11.82
N ASP A 43 8.75 6.09 -12.79
CA ASP A 43 8.21 7.16 -13.67
C ASP A 43 6.83 6.80 -14.31
N ASP A 44 6.45 5.52 -14.31
CA ASP A 44 5.24 4.98 -14.93
C ASP A 44 4.48 4.01 -13.97
N ILE A 45 3.77 4.56 -12.97
CA ILE A 45 2.93 3.80 -12.02
C ILE A 45 1.76 3.04 -12.68
N ALA A 46 1.42 3.41 -13.92
CA ALA A 46 0.34 2.77 -14.69
C ALA A 46 0.71 1.37 -15.21
N ARG A 47 2.00 1.00 -15.18
CA ARG A 47 2.46 -0.27 -15.70
C ARG A 47 2.73 -1.27 -14.57
N PRO A 48 2.27 -2.52 -14.70
CA PRO A 48 2.67 -3.56 -13.76
C PRO A 48 4.18 -3.73 -13.79
N ASP A 49 4.76 -4.00 -12.62
CA ASP A 49 6.17 -4.32 -12.45
C ASP A 49 6.56 -5.52 -13.35
N PRO A 50 7.84 -5.72 -13.73
CA PRO A 50 8.33 -6.90 -14.43
C PRO A 50 7.84 -8.27 -13.90
N GLN A 51 7.41 -8.37 -12.64
CA GLN A 51 6.83 -9.58 -12.06
C GLN A 51 5.30 -9.70 -12.21
N GLY A 52 4.65 -8.75 -12.88
CA GLY A 52 3.20 -8.70 -13.07
C GLY A 52 2.41 -8.16 -11.88
N ARG A 53 3.08 -7.49 -10.93
CA ARG A 53 2.44 -6.88 -9.76
C ARG A 53 1.86 -5.52 -10.14
N THR A 54 0.68 -5.22 -9.63
CA THR A 54 0.01 -3.94 -9.86
C THR A 54 0.33 -2.97 -8.74
N TYR A 55 0.27 -1.68 -9.08
CA TYR A 55 0.36 -0.60 -8.10
C TYR A 55 -0.73 -0.81 -7.04
N LEU A 56 -0.33 -0.89 -5.77
CA LEU A 56 -1.26 -0.98 -4.65
C LEU A 56 -1.43 0.42 -4.02
N LEU A 57 -0.36 0.94 -3.42
CA LEU A 57 -0.39 2.22 -2.71
C LEU A 57 1.02 2.74 -2.39
N GLU A 58 1.21 4.05 -2.36
CA GLU A 58 2.44 4.70 -1.87
C GLU A 58 2.61 4.52 -0.36
N ILE A 59 3.86 4.45 0.13
CA ILE A 59 4.14 4.36 1.58
C ILE A 59 3.57 5.57 2.33
N SER A 60 3.72 6.77 1.77
CA SER A 60 3.14 7.99 2.33
C SER A 60 1.63 7.89 2.56
N LEU A 61 0.90 7.30 1.61
CA LEU A 61 -0.54 7.05 1.72
C LEU A 61 -0.83 5.93 2.73
N ILE A 62 -0.04 4.86 2.75
CA ILE A 62 -0.15 3.80 3.76
C ILE A 62 -0.04 4.40 5.17
N HIS A 63 0.92 5.30 5.39
CA HIS A 63 1.05 6.01 6.67
C HIS A 63 -0.22 6.79 7.02
N ASP A 64 -0.79 7.55 6.07
CA ASP A 64 -2.05 8.28 6.28
C ASP A 64 -3.22 7.34 6.61
N VAL A 65 -3.30 6.18 5.95
CA VAL A 65 -4.30 5.13 6.26
C VAL A 65 -4.14 4.64 7.69
N LEU A 66 -2.91 4.35 8.14
CA LEU A 66 -2.64 3.85 9.48
C LEU A 66 -2.88 4.91 10.56
N GLU A 67 -2.52 6.17 10.30
CA GLU A 67 -2.81 7.30 11.19
C GLU A 67 -4.32 7.52 11.31
N THR A 68 -5.04 7.50 10.18
CA THR A 68 -6.50 7.58 10.14
C THR A 68 -7.12 6.42 10.91
N TRP A 69 -6.70 5.19 10.66
CA TRP A 69 -7.17 4.01 11.39
C TRP A 69 -6.96 4.17 12.91
N SER A 70 -5.77 4.60 13.32
CA SER A 70 -5.43 4.84 14.73
C SER A 70 -6.34 5.91 15.34
N ALA A 71 -6.58 7.03 14.64
CA ALA A 71 -7.49 8.09 15.08
C ALA A 71 -8.92 7.58 15.30
N HIS A 72 -9.41 6.72 14.40
CA HIS A 72 -10.72 6.07 14.53
C HIS A 72 -10.78 5.03 15.66
N HIS A 73 -9.64 4.45 16.04
CA HIS A 73 -9.50 3.46 17.11
C HIS A 73 -8.92 4.06 18.42
N ALA A 74 -9.21 5.34 18.69
CA ALA A 74 -8.82 6.03 19.92
C ALA A 74 -7.29 6.04 20.20
N GLY A 75 -6.49 6.12 19.14
CA GLY A 75 -5.03 6.12 19.19
C GLY A 75 -4.39 4.74 19.34
N ALA A 76 -5.15 3.65 19.15
CA ALA A 76 -4.60 2.31 19.17
C ALA A 76 -3.72 2.06 17.94
N ARG A 77 -2.61 1.34 18.12
CA ARG A 77 -1.80 0.86 16.99
C ARG A 77 -2.47 -0.36 16.34
N PRO A 78 -2.64 -0.38 15.01
CA PRO A 78 -3.15 -1.56 14.32
C PRO A 78 -2.15 -2.70 14.45
N SER A 79 -2.66 -3.93 14.52
CA SER A 79 -1.84 -5.12 14.30
C SER A 79 -1.48 -5.25 12.80
N PRO A 80 -0.43 -6.00 12.44
CA PRO A 80 -0.04 -6.19 11.04
C PRO A 80 -1.18 -6.65 10.13
N GLN A 81 -2.07 -7.49 10.68
CA GLN A 81 -3.23 -7.97 9.96
C GLN A 81 -4.27 -6.87 9.74
N GLN A 82 -4.60 -6.10 10.78
CA GLN A 82 -5.53 -4.96 10.67
C GLN A 82 -5.00 -3.85 9.75
N ALA A 83 -3.69 -3.57 9.83
CA ALA A 83 -3.01 -2.62 8.98
C ALA A 83 -3.10 -3.06 7.51
N CYS A 84 -2.82 -4.34 7.24
CA CYS A 84 -2.92 -4.92 5.90
C CYS A 84 -4.36 -4.85 5.37
N GLU A 85 -5.36 -5.23 6.17
CA GLU A 85 -6.77 -5.12 5.79
C GLU A 85 -7.20 -3.67 5.50
N ALA A 86 -6.75 -2.71 6.32
CA ALA A 86 -7.05 -1.30 6.11
C ALA A 86 -6.43 -0.75 4.81
N VAL A 87 -5.18 -1.12 4.52
CA VAL A 87 -4.49 -0.72 3.29
C VAL A 87 -5.13 -1.34 2.05
N ILE A 88 -5.44 -2.64 2.08
CA ILE A 88 -6.14 -3.31 0.97
C ILE A 88 -7.49 -2.63 0.74
N TYR A 89 -8.27 -2.41 1.81
CA TYR A 89 -9.55 -1.74 1.71
C TYR A 89 -9.41 -0.32 1.14
N TYR A 90 -8.43 0.45 1.59
CA TYR A 90 -8.16 1.77 1.05
C TYR A 90 -7.77 1.71 -0.43
N ALA A 91 -6.86 0.82 -0.82
CA ALA A 91 -6.45 0.66 -2.21
C ALA A 91 -7.62 0.23 -3.11
N GLU A 92 -8.51 -0.65 -2.66
CA GLU A 92 -9.69 -1.06 -3.44
C GLU A 92 -10.76 0.04 -3.57
N HIS A 93 -10.88 0.92 -2.57
CA HIS A 93 -11.94 1.92 -2.50
C HIS A 93 -11.51 3.33 -2.96
N ASP A 94 -10.26 3.70 -2.72
CA ASP A 94 -9.64 4.98 -3.09
C ASP A 94 -8.86 4.90 -4.40
N ALA A 95 -8.67 3.71 -4.99
CA ALA A 95 -8.33 3.58 -6.40
C ALA A 95 -9.50 4.11 -7.25
N TYR A 96 -9.60 5.44 -7.32
CA TYR A 96 -10.22 6.13 -8.43
C TYR A 96 -9.35 5.79 -9.64
N LEU A 97 -9.64 4.64 -10.26
CA LEU A 97 -9.23 4.32 -11.62
C LEU A 97 -9.48 5.59 -12.42
N ILE A 98 -8.42 6.33 -12.75
CA ILE A 98 -8.49 7.28 -13.86
C ILE A 98 -8.62 6.35 -15.06
N PRO A 99 -9.82 6.20 -15.66
CA PRO A 99 -9.89 5.46 -16.90
C PRO A 99 -8.91 6.14 -17.84
N ASP A 100 -8.00 5.36 -18.41
CA ASP A 100 -7.04 5.76 -19.44
C ASP A 100 -7.68 6.85 -20.31
N ASP A 101 -7.34 8.12 -20.04
CA ASP A 101 -7.74 9.22 -20.91
C ASP A 101 -6.86 9.04 -22.13
N ASN A 102 -7.36 8.21 -23.05
CA ASN A 102 -6.86 8.03 -24.38
C ASN A 102 -7.58 9.05 -25.26
N PRO A 103 -7.09 10.29 -25.42
CA PRO A 103 -7.52 11.12 -26.52
C PRO A 103 -6.90 10.51 -27.79
N ALA A 104 -7.77 9.82 -28.53
CA ALA A 104 -7.54 9.29 -29.87
C ALA A 104 -7.00 10.34 -30.87
#